data_AF-A0A016VBQ2-F1
#
_entry.id   AF-A0A016VBQ2-F1
#
_cell.length_a   1.000
_cell.length_b   1.000
_cell.length_c   1.000
_cell.angle_alpha   90.00
_cell.angle_beta   90.00
_cell.angle_gamma   90.00
#
_symmetry.space_group_name_H-M   'P 1'
#
loop_
_entity.id
_entity.type
_entity.pdbx_description
1 polymer ?
#
loop_
_entity_poly.entity_id
_entity_poly.type
_entity_poly.pdbx_seq_one_letter_code
_entity_poly.pdbx_strand_id
1 'polypeptide(L)'
;MEAQNESYEELLRKRKAEERKLINEPRYKRSCVRLAPTLPTEEQVQRKIKQFLKLIINITRTNTFADECTEICGQRLTFFAKREGTLYKCKMQNLHMKAQYTKEKILGALQGLVMAFEKYGFLIMAKDASEESRQDFYHQEVEGVSLQLTLEHANHTQ
;
A
#
# COMPACT_ATOMS: atom_id res chain seq x y z
N MET A 1 -4.56 69.05 -19.54
CA MET A 1 -5.16 68.12 -20.53
C MET A 1 -4.57 66.72 -20.30
N GLU A 2 -4.52 66.25 -19.04
CA GLU A 2 -3.70 65.09 -18.63
C GLU A 2 -4.52 63.98 -17.93
N ALA A 3 -5.66 64.31 -17.31
CA ALA A 3 -6.48 63.36 -16.55
C ALA A 3 -7.17 62.26 -17.40
N GLN A 4 -7.35 62.47 -18.71
CA GLN A 4 -7.92 61.44 -19.61
C GLN A 4 -6.90 60.37 -20.03
N ASN A 5 -5.60 60.68 -20.02
CA ASN A 5 -4.55 59.73 -20.39
C ASN A 5 -4.27 58.70 -19.28
N GLU A 6 -4.33 59.11 -18.01
CA GLU A 6 -4.18 58.20 -16.87
C GLU A 6 -5.30 57.15 -16.81
N SER A 7 -6.53 57.56 -17.14
CA SER A 7 -7.69 56.65 -17.19
C SER A 7 -7.56 55.59 -18.30
N TYR A 8 -7.04 55.97 -19.47
CA TYR A 8 -6.82 55.04 -20.59
C TYR A 8 -5.65 54.07 -20.34
N GLU A 9 -4.55 54.57 -19.78
CA GLU A 9 -3.43 53.75 -19.29
C GLU A 9 -3.91 52.69 -18.30
N GLU A 10 -4.78 53.07 -17.36
CA GLU A 10 -5.31 52.16 -16.35
C GLU A 10 -6.23 51.08 -16.97
N LEU A 11 -7.06 51.44 -17.94
CA LEU A 11 -7.88 50.49 -18.71
C LEU A 11 -7.02 49.51 -19.52
N LEU A 12 -5.93 49.99 -20.13
CA LEU A 12 -4.98 49.13 -20.83
C LEU A 12 -4.25 48.16 -19.89
N ARG A 13 -3.86 48.62 -18.68
CA ARG A 13 -3.26 47.75 -17.66
C ARG A 13 -4.24 46.69 -17.17
N LYS A 14 -5.50 47.06 -16.91
CA LYS A 14 -6.57 46.12 -16.52
C LYS A 14 -6.82 45.06 -17.59
N ARG A 15 -6.92 45.47 -18.87
CA ARG A 15 -7.06 44.54 -20.00
C ARG A 15 -5.88 43.57 -20.10
N LYS A 16 -4.64 44.08 -20.05
CA LYS A 16 -3.43 43.23 -20.08
C LYS A 16 -3.36 42.28 -18.88
N ALA A 17 -3.83 42.70 -17.71
CA ALA A 17 -3.88 41.86 -16.52
C ALA A 17 -4.92 40.73 -16.66
N GLU A 18 -6.10 41.04 -17.18
CA GLU A 18 -7.14 40.03 -17.49
C GLU A 18 -6.68 39.04 -18.56
N GLU A 19 -6.06 39.50 -19.66
CA GLU A 19 -5.51 38.62 -20.69
C GLU A 19 -4.47 37.66 -20.10
N ARG A 20 -3.57 38.16 -19.23
CA ARG A 20 -2.60 37.33 -18.52
C ARG A 20 -3.28 36.34 -17.58
N LYS A 21 -4.32 36.74 -16.86
CA LYS A 21 -5.10 35.85 -15.98
C LYS A 21 -5.75 34.72 -16.78
N LEU A 22 -6.39 35.06 -17.90
CA LEU A 22 -7.03 34.10 -18.81
C LEU A 22 -6.05 33.12 -19.45
N ILE A 23 -4.77 33.49 -19.61
CA ILE A 23 -3.71 32.58 -20.10
C ILE A 23 -3.12 31.74 -18.96
N ASN A 24 -2.88 32.36 -17.81
CA ASN A 24 -2.21 31.72 -16.69
C ASN A 24 -3.10 30.71 -15.97
N GLU A 25 -4.40 30.97 -15.86
CA GLU A 25 -5.32 30.06 -15.17
C GLU A 25 -5.46 28.69 -15.86
N PRO A 26 -5.64 28.59 -17.20
CA PRO A 26 -5.57 27.31 -17.91
C PRO A 26 -4.20 26.66 -17.84
N ARG A 27 -3.10 27.43 -17.90
CA ARG A 27 -1.74 26.90 -17.74
C ARG A 27 -1.55 26.26 -16.37
N TYR A 28 -2.01 26.94 -15.31
CA TYR A 28 -1.98 26.44 -13.96
C TYR A 28 -2.83 25.17 -13.82
N LYS A 29 -4.09 25.18 -14.28
CA LYS A 29 -4.97 24.00 -14.27
C LYS A 29 -4.35 22.80 -15.00
N ARG A 30 -3.80 23.01 -16.20
CA ARG A 30 -3.07 21.97 -16.95
C ARG A 30 -1.83 21.46 -16.22
N SER A 31 -1.11 22.36 -15.53
CA SER A 31 0.04 21.98 -14.72
C SER A 31 -0.36 21.09 -13.54
N CYS A 32 -1.50 21.36 -12.91
CA CYS A 32 -2.05 20.52 -11.84
C CYS A 32 -2.44 19.14 -12.36
N VAL A 33 -3.08 19.05 -13.53
CA VAL A 33 -3.43 17.76 -14.16
C VAL A 33 -2.18 16.95 -14.53
N ARG A 34 -1.13 17.60 -15.04
CA ARG A 34 0.15 16.93 -15.35
C ARG A 34 0.87 16.40 -14.10
N LEU A 35 0.68 17.07 -12.97
CA LEU A 35 1.23 16.66 -11.68
C LEU A 35 0.34 15.64 -10.95
N ALA A 36 -0.90 15.43 -11.42
CA ALA A 36 -1.76 14.41 -10.85
C ALA A 36 -1.13 13.03 -11.08
N PRO A 37 -1.03 12.19 -10.05
CA PRO A 37 -0.55 10.83 -10.23
C PRO A 37 -1.45 10.12 -11.23
N THR A 38 -0.87 9.51 -12.25
CA THR A 38 -1.64 8.63 -13.14
C THR A 38 -2.20 7.48 -12.32
N LEU A 39 -3.47 7.16 -12.54
CA LEU A 39 -4.06 5.94 -12.01
C LEU A 39 -3.20 4.75 -12.48
N PRO A 40 -2.95 3.75 -11.62
CA PRO A 40 -2.21 2.60 -12.05
C PRO A 40 -2.99 1.84 -13.11
N THR A 41 -2.29 1.11 -13.95
CA THR A 41 -2.96 0.18 -14.86
C THR A 41 -3.48 -1.04 -14.11
N GLU A 42 -4.46 -1.72 -14.67
CA GLU A 42 -4.99 -2.98 -14.16
C GLU A 42 -3.88 -4.01 -13.87
N GLU A 43 -2.98 -4.22 -14.83
CA GLU A 43 -1.83 -5.12 -14.66
C GLU A 43 -0.92 -4.75 -13.49
N GLN A 44 -0.75 -3.45 -13.21
CA GLN A 44 0.07 -3.00 -12.09
C GLN A 44 -0.60 -3.37 -10.75
N VAL A 45 -1.92 -3.23 -10.68
CA VAL A 45 -2.70 -3.63 -9.50
C VAL A 45 -2.65 -5.15 -9.31
N GLN A 46 -2.91 -5.93 -10.36
CA GLN A 46 -2.81 -7.39 -10.35
C GLN A 46 -1.41 -7.87 -9.92
N ARG A 47 -0.35 -7.24 -10.44
CA ARG A 47 1.04 -7.53 -10.03
C ARG A 47 1.25 -7.25 -8.55
N LYS A 48 0.71 -6.15 -8.01
CA LYS A 48 0.82 -5.82 -6.59
C LYS A 48 0.10 -6.83 -5.71
N ILE A 49 -1.11 -7.25 -6.09
CA ILE A 49 -1.86 -8.31 -5.40
C ILE A 49 -1.02 -9.58 -5.32
N LYS A 50 -0.47 -10.04 -6.45
CA LYS A 50 0.41 -11.22 -6.51
C LYS A 50 1.65 -11.05 -5.63
N GLN A 51 2.29 -9.88 -5.64
CA GLN A 51 3.47 -9.60 -4.82
C GLN A 51 3.18 -9.69 -3.32
N PHE A 52 2.08 -9.08 -2.85
CA PHE A 52 1.71 -9.14 -1.44
C PHE A 52 1.38 -10.55 -0.99
N LEU A 53 0.62 -11.30 -1.81
CA LEU A 53 0.28 -12.69 -1.49
C LEU A 53 1.54 -13.57 -1.41
N LYS A 54 2.44 -13.46 -2.39
CA LYS A 54 3.72 -14.19 -2.37
C LYS A 54 4.55 -13.86 -1.15
N LEU A 55 4.59 -12.59 -0.73
CA LEU A 55 5.31 -12.19 0.46
C LEU A 55 4.74 -12.86 1.72
N ILE A 56 3.41 -12.87 1.86
CA ILE A 56 2.72 -13.54 2.97
C ILE A 56 3.02 -15.05 2.95
N ILE A 57 2.81 -15.70 1.81
CA ILE A 57 3.05 -17.14 1.63
C ILE A 57 4.49 -17.51 1.97
N ASN A 58 5.46 -16.77 1.44
CA ASN A 58 6.87 -17.02 1.69
C ASN A 58 7.19 -16.91 3.19
N ILE A 59 6.77 -15.82 3.85
CA ILE A 59 6.98 -15.64 5.29
C ILE A 59 6.34 -16.78 6.09
N THR A 60 5.11 -17.17 5.76
CA THR A 60 4.39 -18.25 6.44
C THR A 60 5.05 -19.60 6.22
N ARG A 61 5.59 -19.88 5.02
CA ARG A 61 6.26 -21.16 4.72
C ARG A 61 7.66 -21.29 5.31
N THR A 62 8.42 -20.19 5.35
CA THR A 62 9.84 -20.24 5.73
C THR A 62 10.12 -19.90 7.19
N ASN A 63 9.09 -19.62 8.01
CA ASN A 63 9.32 -19.27 9.41
C ASN A 63 9.70 -20.51 10.23
N THR A 64 10.73 -20.37 11.06
CA THR A 64 11.30 -21.43 11.92
C THR A 64 11.08 -21.13 13.40
N PHE A 65 10.08 -20.30 13.74
CA PHE A 65 9.92 -19.81 15.12
C PHE A 65 9.58 -20.93 16.10
N ALA A 66 8.78 -21.90 15.69
CA ALA A 66 8.44 -23.04 16.53
C ALA A 66 9.70 -23.87 16.86
N ASP A 67 10.55 -24.11 15.86
CA ASP A 67 11.79 -24.86 16.02
C ASP A 67 12.78 -24.11 16.91
N GLU A 68 13.01 -22.82 16.63
CA GLU A 68 13.87 -21.95 17.47
C GLU A 68 13.36 -21.88 18.92
N CYS A 69 12.05 -21.78 19.13
CA CYS A 69 11.45 -21.77 20.46
C CYS A 69 11.71 -23.08 21.20
N THR A 70 11.49 -24.21 20.53
CA THR A 70 11.67 -25.54 21.08
C THR A 70 13.13 -25.78 21.47
N GLU A 71 14.08 -25.36 20.62
CA GLU A 71 15.50 -25.48 20.90
C GLU A 71 15.91 -24.67 22.15
N ILE A 72 15.49 -23.40 22.24
CA ILE A 72 15.82 -22.54 23.39
C ILE A 72 15.16 -23.09 24.67
N CYS A 73 13.91 -23.54 24.59
CA CYS A 73 13.20 -24.17 25.72
C CYS A 73 13.91 -25.46 26.18
N GLY A 74 14.36 -26.29 25.25
CA GLY A 74 15.06 -27.55 25.54
C GLY A 74 16.38 -27.32 26.28
N GLN A 75 17.08 -26.23 25.99
CA GLN A 75 18.34 -25.85 26.64
C GLN A 75 18.16 -25.12 27.98
N ARG A 76 16.92 -24.87 28.42
CA ARG A 76 16.63 -24.02 29.60
C ARG A 76 17.40 -24.47 30.85
N LEU A 77 17.31 -25.75 31.21
CA LEU A 77 17.96 -26.27 32.42
C LEU A 77 19.49 -26.15 32.33
N THR A 78 20.07 -26.35 31.14
CA THR A 78 21.50 -26.21 30.88
C THR A 78 21.98 -24.78 31.11
N PHE A 79 21.25 -23.77 30.64
CA PHE A 79 21.58 -22.37 30.90
C PHE A 79 21.58 -22.05 32.40
N PHE A 80 20.57 -22.52 33.15
CA PHE A 80 20.51 -22.29 34.59
C PHE A 80 21.62 -23.03 35.36
N ALA A 81 21.93 -24.27 34.97
CA ALA A 81 23.04 -25.02 35.56
C ALA A 81 24.40 -24.31 35.36
N LYS A 82 24.59 -23.65 34.23
CA LYS A 82 25.78 -22.83 33.91
C LYS A 82 25.74 -21.41 34.49
N ARG A 83 24.70 -21.03 35.23
CA ARG A 83 24.45 -19.66 35.71
C ARG A 83 24.32 -18.62 34.56
N GLU A 84 23.93 -19.06 33.38
CA GLU A 84 23.72 -18.26 32.16
C GLU A 84 22.23 -17.88 31.97
N GLY A 85 21.47 -17.69 33.06
CA GLY A 85 20.03 -17.41 32.99
C GLY A 85 19.68 -16.11 32.24
N THR A 86 20.57 -15.11 32.27
CA THR A 86 20.44 -13.87 31.49
C THR A 86 20.57 -14.14 29.99
N LEU A 87 21.45 -15.05 29.57
CA LEU A 87 21.60 -15.44 28.18
C LEU A 87 20.35 -16.14 27.66
N TYR A 88 19.76 -17.06 28.44
CA TYR A 88 18.47 -17.67 28.13
C TYR A 88 17.38 -16.60 27.92
N LYS A 89 17.28 -15.63 28.83
CA LYS A 89 16.32 -14.53 28.74
C LYS A 89 16.54 -13.71 27.47
N CYS A 90 17.77 -13.33 27.15
CA CYS A 90 18.09 -12.61 25.92
C CYS A 90 17.73 -13.40 24.66
N LYS A 91 18.01 -14.71 24.61
CA LYS A 91 17.61 -15.56 23.48
C LYS A 91 16.10 -15.57 23.28
N MET A 92 15.33 -15.71 24.35
CA MET A 92 13.86 -15.65 24.30
C MET A 92 13.34 -14.28 23.84
N GLN A 93 13.93 -13.19 24.34
CA GLN A 93 13.57 -11.84 23.92
C GLN A 93 13.87 -11.62 22.43
N ASN A 94 15.02 -12.08 21.95
CA ASN A 94 15.38 -12.00 20.53
C ASN A 94 14.39 -12.77 19.66
N LEU A 95 13.99 -13.99 20.06
CA LEU A 95 12.98 -14.75 19.34
C LEU A 95 11.64 -14.01 19.32
N HIS A 96 11.23 -13.44 20.46
CA HIS A 96 10.00 -12.64 20.53
C HIS A 96 10.03 -11.43 19.59
N MET A 97 11.14 -10.69 19.55
CA MET A 97 11.30 -9.55 18.65
C MET A 97 11.23 -9.97 17.17
N LYS A 98 11.90 -11.07 16.79
CA LYS A 98 11.80 -11.63 15.42
C LYS A 98 10.36 -12.00 15.06
N ALA A 99 9.63 -12.63 15.99
CA ALA A 99 8.24 -13.01 15.79
C ALA A 99 7.33 -11.78 15.61
N GLN A 100 7.50 -10.75 16.44
CA GLN A 100 6.74 -9.49 16.30
C GLN A 100 7.03 -8.79 14.97
N TYR A 101 8.30 -8.65 14.60
CA TYR A 101 8.67 -8.08 13.31
C TYR A 101 8.04 -8.83 12.13
N THR A 102 8.00 -10.16 12.22
CA THR A 102 7.44 -10.99 11.16
C THR A 102 5.91 -10.87 11.10
N LYS A 103 5.25 -10.80 12.25
CA LYS A 103 3.83 -10.48 12.35
C LYS A 103 3.52 -9.12 11.71
N GLU A 104 4.28 -8.08 12.04
CA GLU A 104 4.10 -6.74 11.45
C GLU A 104 4.28 -6.76 9.93
N LYS A 105 5.27 -7.49 9.42
CA LYS A 105 5.45 -7.69 7.97
C LYS A 105 4.24 -8.33 7.31
N ILE A 106 3.68 -9.40 7.90
CA ILE A 106 2.48 -10.06 7.38
C ILE A 106 1.30 -9.07 7.38
N LEU A 107 1.10 -8.35 8.48
CA LEU A 107 0.02 -7.37 8.59
C LEU A 107 0.16 -6.23 7.57
N GLY A 108 1.36 -5.70 7.38
CA GLY A 108 1.62 -4.68 6.37
C GLY A 108 1.40 -5.18 4.95
N ALA A 109 1.79 -6.43 4.64
CA ALA A 109 1.52 -7.05 3.35
C ALA A 109 0.01 -7.28 3.15
N LEU A 110 -0.71 -7.72 4.18
CA LEU A 110 -2.15 -7.92 4.14
C LEU A 110 -2.90 -6.59 3.92
N GLN A 111 -2.49 -5.52 4.61
CA GLN A 111 -3.05 -4.19 4.38
C GLN A 111 -2.78 -3.71 2.95
N GLY A 112 -1.56 -3.93 2.44
CA GLY A 112 -1.22 -3.65 1.04
C GLY A 112 -2.08 -4.42 0.04
N LEU A 113 -2.37 -5.68 0.35
CA LEU A 113 -3.25 -6.55 -0.43
C LEU A 113 -4.69 -6.03 -0.47
N VAL A 114 -5.27 -5.69 0.69
CA VAL A 114 -6.62 -5.10 0.79
C VAL A 114 -6.72 -3.81 -0.03
N MET A 115 -5.77 -2.89 0.15
CA MET A 115 -5.74 -1.64 -0.62
C MET A 115 -5.61 -1.89 -2.13
N ALA A 116 -4.88 -2.93 -2.54
CA ALA A 116 -4.76 -3.28 -3.96
C ALA A 116 -6.08 -3.82 -4.52
N PHE A 117 -6.83 -4.62 -3.76
CA PHE A 117 -8.17 -5.06 -4.14
C PHE A 117 -9.16 -3.89 -4.23
N GLU A 118 -9.16 -2.98 -3.26
CA GLU A 118 -9.96 -1.74 -3.31
C GLU A 118 -9.60 -0.91 -4.54
N LYS A 119 -8.30 -0.78 -4.84
CA LYS A 119 -7.81 -0.06 -6.02
C LYS A 119 -8.28 -0.68 -7.32
N TYR A 120 -8.36 -2.00 -7.39
CA TYR A 120 -8.96 -2.68 -8.53
C TYR A 120 -10.44 -2.30 -8.69
N GLY A 121 -11.20 -2.23 -7.59
CA GLY A 121 -12.56 -1.71 -7.59
C GLY A 121 -12.68 -0.28 -8.12
N PHE A 122 -11.74 0.62 -7.75
CA PHE A 122 -11.71 1.98 -8.30
C PHE A 122 -11.45 2.01 -9.82
N LEU A 123 -10.59 1.13 -10.35
CA LEU A 123 -10.35 1.04 -11.79
C LEU A 123 -11.60 0.59 -12.56
N ILE A 124 -12.37 -0.35 -11.99
CA ILE A 124 -13.65 -0.78 -12.59
C ILE A 124 -14.64 0.38 -12.62
N MET A 125 -14.78 1.13 -11.52
CA MET A 125 -15.66 2.31 -11.48
C MET A 125 -15.22 3.40 -12.46
N ALA A 126 -13.92 3.57 -12.67
CA ALA A 126 -13.35 4.49 -13.64
C ALA A 126 -13.48 4.01 -15.11
N LYS A 127 -13.95 2.77 -15.33
CA LYS A 127 -13.99 2.09 -16.64
C LYS A 127 -12.60 1.86 -17.26
N ASP A 128 -11.56 1.85 -16.44
CA ASP A 128 -10.18 1.51 -16.81
C ASP A 128 -9.89 0.00 -16.67
N ALA A 129 -10.83 -0.77 -16.11
CA ALA A 129 -10.82 -2.23 -16.01
C ALA A 129 -12.25 -2.79 -16.09
N SER A 130 -12.40 -4.10 -16.36
CA SER A 130 -13.71 -4.77 -16.40
C SER A 130 -13.96 -5.67 -15.18
N GLU A 131 -15.23 -5.85 -14.85
CA GLU A 131 -15.65 -6.78 -13.79
C GLU A 131 -15.32 -8.24 -14.15
N GLU A 132 -15.47 -8.59 -15.43
CA GLU A 132 -15.10 -9.92 -15.96
C GLU A 132 -13.60 -10.21 -15.77
N SER A 133 -12.73 -9.25 -16.11
CA SER A 133 -11.29 -9.40 -15.95
C SER A 133 -10.89 -9.58 -14.47
N ARG A 134 -11.59 -8.90 -13.56
CA ARG A 134 -11.39 -9.08 -12.11
C ARG A 134 -11.79 -10.48 -11.65
N GLN A 135 -12.94 -10.98 -12.10
CA GLN A 135 -13.39 -12.33 -11.76
C GLN A 135 -12.41 -13.39 -12.28
N ASP A 136 -12.01 -13.29 -13.54
CA ASP A 136 -11.01 -14.17 -14.15
C ASP A 136 -9.69 -14.14 -13.38
N PHE A 137 -9.26 -12.96 -12.94
CA PHE A 137 -8.06 -12.80 -12.13
C PHE A 137 -8.20 -13.46 -10.74
N TYR A 138 -9.36 -13.36 -10.07
CA TYR A 138 -9.58 -13.98 -8.76
C TYR A 138 -9.72 -15.50 -8.81
N HIS A 139 -10.09 -16.07 -9.96
CA HIS A 139 -10.04 -17.50 -10.19
C HIS A 139 -8.61 -18.05 -10.39
N GLN A 140 -7.60 -17.19 -10.47
CA GLN A 140 -6.21 -17.63 -10.53
C GLN A 140 -5.69 -18.01 -9.14
N GLU A 141 -4.70 -18.90 -9.14
CA GLU A 141 -3.94 -19.26 -7.96
C GLU A 141 -2.55 -18.62 -7.97
N VAL A 142 -2.04 -18.32 -6.78
CA VAL A 142 -0.66 -17.88 -6.57
C VAL A 142 -0.02 -18.83 -5.58
N GLU A 143 0.93 -19.62 -6.07
CA GLU A 143 1.70 -20.59 -5.27
C GLU A 143 0.81 -21.58 -4.47
N GLY A 144 -0.32 -21.99 -5.05
CA GLY A 144 -1.30 -22.91 -4.45
C GLY A 144 -2.28 -22.26 -3.48
N VAL A 145 -2.31 -20.92 -3.41
CA VAL A 145 -3.32 -20.16 -2.67
C VAL A 145 -4.25 -19.47 -3.66
N SER A 146 -5.54 -19.73 -3.53
CA SER A 146 -6.57 -19.06 -4.33
C SER A 146 -6.58 -17.56 -4.05
N LEU A 147 -6.70 -16.75 -5.10
CA LEU A 147 -6.90 -15.30 -4.99
C LEU A 147 -8.35 -14.94 -4.62
N GLN A 148 -9.26 -15.91 -4.67
CA GLN A 148 -10.62 -15.74 -4.22
C GLN A 148 -10.62 -15.56 -2.69
N LEU A 149 -10.56 -14.31 -2.25
CA LEU A 149 -10.89 -13.96 -0.88
C LEU A 149 -12.36 -14.31 -0.65
N THR A 150 -12.63 -15.27 0.23
CA THR A 150 -13.92 -15.38 0.90
C THR A 150 -14.10 -14.14 1.78
N LEU A 151 -14.53 -13.03 1.15
CA LEU A 151 -15.02 -11.81 1.81
C LEU A 151 -16.30 -12.05 2.64
N GLU A 152 -16.68 -13.29 2.87
CA GLU A 152 -17.88 -13.69 3.64
C GLU A 152 -17.76 -13.43 5.15
N HIS A 153 -16.58 -13.12 5.68
CA HIS A 153 -16.39 -12.93 7.13
C HIS A 153 -16.42 -11.46 7.61
N ALA A 154 -16.67 -10.48 6.73
CA ALA A 154 -16.77 -9.07 7.13
C ALA A 154 -18.20 -8.56 7.40
N ASN A 155 -19.24 -9.35 7.10
CA ASN A 155 -20.64 -8.91 7.20
C ASN A 155 -21.43 -9.52 8.39
N HIS A 156 -20.79 -10.25 9.30
CA HIS A 156 -21.42 -10.74 10.53
C HIS A 156 -20.86 -10.08 11.78
N THR A 157 -21.08 -8.77 11.90
CA THR A 157 -21.26 -8.11 13.20
C THR A 157 -22.17 -6.90 12.98
N GLN A 158 -23.48 -7.17 13.01
CA GLN A 158 -24.51 -6.19 13.38
C GLN A 158 -25.15 -6.70 14.67
#